data_AF-A0A6C1STF5-F1
#
_entry.id   AF-A0A6C1STF5-F1
#
_cell.length_a   1.000
_cell.length_b   1.000
_cell.length_c   1.000
_cell.angle_alpha   90.00
_cell.angle_beta   90.00
_cell.angle_gamma   90.00
#
_symmetry.space_group_name_H-M   'P 1'
#
loop_
_entity.id
_entity.type
_entity.pdbx_description
1 polymer ?
#
loop_
_entity_poly.entity_id
_entity_poly.type
_entity_poly.pdbx_seq_one_letter_code
_entity_poly.pdbx_strand_id
1 'polypeptide(L)'
;MFTRAHLEYFTLATEVGAPRPLERGFEAPLGHEMLRVEAVRQDIIRLAVSRGGAFERGTAVMDDVHDGIPCAVRLTVDAATVSLETNRLRVRVTRFPFAIAIDRHDGSPVLRTATGEGGASLAYATLNDAFLVARTLAAEDTILGLGQKAGALDRKGRRFLMWNTDILAQTSDR
;
A
#
# COMPACT_ATOMS: atom_id res chain seq x y z
N MET A 1 6.40 -25.32 4.38
CA MET A 1 6.61 -25.08 2.94
C MET A 1 5.63 -23.99 2.51
N PHE A 2 6.00 -22.72 2.60
CA PHE A 2 5.15 -21.66 2.08
C PHE A 2 5.47 -21.52 0.58
N THR A 3 4.48 -21.56 -0.28
CA THR A 3 4.64 -21.46 -1.74
C THR A 3 4.74 -19.99 -2.16
N ARG A 4 5.22 -19.75 -3.39
CA ARG A 4 5.04 -18.49 -4.11
C ARG A 4 3.53 -18.15 -4.05
N ALA A 5 3.16 -16.89 -3.90
CA ALA A 5 1.75 -16.53 -4.02
C ALA A 5 1.27 -17.02 -5.39
N HIS A 6 0.32 -17.96 -5.38
CA HIS A 6 -0.33 -18.47 -6.57
C HIS A 6 -1.32 -17.40 -7.02
N LEU A 7 -0.79 -16.40 -7.75
CA LEU A 7 -1.55 -15.24 -8.20
C LEU A 7 -2.77 -15.64 -9.04
N GLU A 8 -2.76 -16.82 -9.64
CA GLU A 8 -3.88 -17.41 -10.38
C GLU A 8 -5.15 -17.62 -9.55
N TYR A 9 -5.03 -17.71 -8.21
CA TYR A 9 -6.18 -17.84 -7.32
C TYR A 9 -6.67 -16.51 -6.75
N PHE A 10 -5.90 -15.43 -6.91
CA PHE A 10 -6.29 -14.13 -6.41
C PHE A 10 -7.21 -13.41 -7.39
N THR A 11 -8.25 -12.78 -6.87
CA THR A 11 -9.08 -11.85 -7.64
C THR A 11 -8.43 -10.47 -7.60
N LEU A 12 -8.00 -9.97 -8.77
CA LEU A 12 -7.41 -8.65 -8.89
C LEU A 12 -8.49 -7.56 -8.87
N ALA A 13 -8.26 -6.50 -8.09
CA ALA A 13 -9.05 -5.29 -8.24
C ALA A 13 -8.59 -4.54 -9.49
N THR A 14 -9.52 -4.31 -10.42
CA THR A 14 -9.21 -3.76 -11.74
C THR A 14 -9.69 -2.34 -11.94
N GLU A 15 -10.69 -1.89 -11.17
CA GLU A 15 -11.32 -0.58 -11.35
C GLU A 15 -11.56 0.16 -10.03
N VAL A 16 -11.36 1.48 -10.07
CA VAL A 16 -11.77 2.42 -9.01
C VAL A 16 -12.95 3.28 -9.50
N GLY A 17 -14.02 3.28 -8.72
CA GLY A 17 -15.22 4.06 -8.94
C GLY A 17 -15.01 5.57 -8.77
N ALA A 18 -16.12 6.33 -8.79
CA ALA A 18 -16.08 7.76 -8.57
C ALA A 18 -15.66 8.08 -7.12
N PRO A 19 -14.71 9.01 -6.90
CA PRO A 19 -14.26 9.34 -5.56
C PRO A 19 -15.25 10.27 -4.83
N ARG A 20 -15.43 10.02 -3.54
CA ARG A 20 -16.05 10.91 -2.57
C ARG A 20 -14.95 11.66 -1.81
N PRO A 21 -14.86 13.00 -1.91
CA PRO A 21 -13.86 13.78 -1.20
C PRO A 21 -13.99 13.66 0.33
N LEU A 22 -12.84 13.73 1.01
CA LEU A 22 -12.70 13.91 2.45
C LEU A 22 -11.87 15.19 2.71
N GLU A 23 -11.79 15.65 3.96
CA GLU A 23 -10.96 16.82 4.33
C GLU A 23 -9.50 16.69 3.87
N ARG A 24 -8.91 15.50 4.11
CA ARG A 24 -7.48 15.22 3.85
C ARG A 24 -7.27 14.12 2.80
N GLY A 25 -8.27 13.83 1.97
CA GLY A 25 -8.21 12.65 1.11
C GLY A 25 -9.47 12.39 0.31
N PHE A 26 -9.69 11.12 -0.02
CA PHE A 26 -10.92 10.65 -0.67
C PHE A 26 -11.18 9.17 -0.36
N GLU A 27 -12.43 8.77 -0.55
CA GLU A 27 -12.86 7.37 -0.64
C GLU A 27 -13.36 7.06 -2.05
N ALA A 28 -13.22 5.83 -2.51
CA ALA A 28 -13.77 5.40 -3.79
C ALA A 28 -14.10 3.90 -3.78
N PRO A 29 -15.17 3.46 -4.46
CA PRO A 29 -15.42 2.03 -4.66
C PRO A 29 -14.23 1.34 -5.33
N LEU A 30 -13.88 0.15 -4.85
CA LEU A 30 -12.84 -0.72 -5.41
C LEU A 30 -13.46 -2.11 -5.63
N GLY A 31 -14.16 -2.29 -6.75
CA GLY A 31 -15.03 -3.45 -6.95
C GLY A 31 -16.13 -3.52 -5.89
N HIS A 32 -16.15 -4.60 -5.08
CA HIS A 32 -17.08 -4.77 -3.96
C HIS A 32 -16.55 -4.20 -2.63
N GLU A 33 -15.38 -3.59 -2.64
CA GLU A 33 -14.71 -3.02 -1.47
C GLU A 33 -14.66 -1.49 -1.56
N MET A 34 -14.12 -0.85 -0.53
CA MET A 34 -13.92 0.59 -0.47
C MET A 34 -12.45 0.92 -0.27
N LEU A 35 -11.88 1.73 -1.17
CA LEU A 35 -10.56 2.33 -1.02
C LEU A 35 -10.68 3.66 -0.28
N ARG A 36 -9.82 3.90 0.71
CA ARG A 36 -9.57 5.23 1.29
C ARG A 36 -8.12 5.62 1.09
N VAL A 37 -7.90 6.82 0.58
CA VAL A 37 -6.59 7.46 0.45
C VAL A 37 -6.62 8.73 1.27
N GLU A 38 -5.77 8.83 2.28
CA GLU A 38 -5.79 9.92 3.24
C GLU A 38 -4.38 10.41 3.56
N ALA A 39 -4.17 11.73 3.54
CA ALA A 39 -2.95 12.34 4.04
C ALA A 39 -3.04 12.48 5.57
N VAL A 40 -2.23 11.67 6.27
CA VAL A 40 -2.08 11.77 7.72
C VAL A 40 -1.25 13.00 8.06
N ARG A 41 -0.15 13.18 7.32
CA ARG A 41 0.74 14.34 7.34
C ARG A 41 1.14 14.67 5.90
N GLN A 42 1.82 15.81 5.74
CA GLN A 42 2.36 16.24 4.45
C GLN A 42 3.20 15.14 3.78
N ASP A 43 3.91 14.32 4.56
CA ASP A 43 4.82 13.27 4.13
C ASP A 43 4.34 11.83 4.41
N ILE A 44 3.10 11.66 4.89
CA ILE A 44 2.54 10.35 5.27
C ILE A 44 1.15 10.18 4.66
N ILE A 45 1.01 9.17 3.79
CA ILE A 45 -0.25 8.78 3.18
C ILE A 45 -0.68 7.43 3.77
N ARG A 46 -1.94 7.35 4.21
CA ARG A 46 -2.62 6.11 4.57
C ARG A 46 -3.40 5.61 3.37
N LEU A 47 -3.14 4.37 2.98
CA LEU A 47 -3.95 3.60 2.04
C LEU A 47 -4.69 2.55 2.87
N ALA A 48 -6.01 2.53 2.78
CA ALA A 48 -6.84 1.54 3.46
C ALA A 48 -7.86 0.97 2.49
N VAL A 49 -8.15 -0.32 2.61
CA VAL A 49 -9.19 -1.00 1.85
C VAL A 49 -10.10 -1.71 2.83
N SER A 50 -11.42 -1.59 2.64
CA SER A 50 -12.44 -2.22 3.49
C SER A 50 -13.43 -3.04 2.67
N ARG A 51 -13.62 -4.30 3.06
CA ARG A 51 -14.67 -5.19 2.52
C ARG A 51 -16.09 -4.80 2.96
N GLY A 52 -16.24 -4.11 4.08
CA GLY A 52 -17.53 -3.76 4.67
C GLY A 52 -17.86 -2.27 4.62
N GLY A 53 -17.02 -1.45 3.97
CA GLY A 53 -17.15 0.01 3.94
C GLY A 53 -16.80 0.72 5.26
N ALA A 54 -16.67 -0.02 6.37
CA ALA A 54 -16.17 0.49 7.64
C ALA A 54 -14.65 0.41 7.71
N PHE A 55 -13.99 1.49 8.15
CA PHE A 55 -12.55 1.55 8.32
C PHE A 55 -12.21 1.54 9.80
N GLU A 56 -11.84 0.38 10.31
CA GLU A 56 -11.35 0.22 11.68
C GLU A 56 -9.87 0.60 11.76
N ARG A 57 -9.45 1.09 12.94
CA ARG A 57 -8.05 1.44 13.19
C ARG A 57 -7.30 0.25 13.78
N GLY A 58 -6.05 0.06 13.36
CA GLY A 58 -5.16 -0.92 13.96
C GLY A 58 -4.61 -0.44 15.30
N THR A 59 -4.11 -1.37 16.12
CA THR A 59 -3.61 -1.09 17.47
C THR A 59 -2.24 -0.40 17.53
N ALA A 60 -1.51 -0.33 16.42
CA ALA A 60 -0.16 0.22 16.37
C ALA A 60 -0.10 1.74 16.13
N VAL A 61 -1.22 2.38 15.78
CA VAL A 61 -1.28 3.80 15.43
C VAL A 61 -2.19 4.50 16.43
N MET A 62 -1.73 5.62 16.99
CA MET A 62 -2.52 6.43 17.93
C MET A 62 -3.74 7.07 17.25
N ASP A 63 -4.79 7.32 18.02
CA ASP A 63 -6.06 7.84 17.52
C ASP A 63 -5.95 9.30 17.04
N ASP A 64 -5.15 10.10 17.75
CA ASP A 64 -4.91 11.53 17.60
C ASP A 64 -3.81 11.87 16.57
N VAL A 65 -3.46 10.94 15.68
CA VAL A 65 -2.36 11.10 14.71
C VAL A 65 -2.51 12.33 13.77
N HIS A 66 -3.68 12.97 13.75
CA HIS A 66 -3.95 14.17 12.98
C HIS A 66 -3.98 15.46 13.84
N ASP A 67 -4.09 15.33 15.16
CA ASP A 67 -4.42 16.43 16.06
C ASP A 67 -3.30 17.48 16.09
N GLY A 68 -3.68 18.73 15.84
CA GLY A 68 -2.75 19.85 15.81
C GLY A 68 -1.73 19.82 14.65
N ILE A 69 -1.85 18.89 13.69
CA ILE A 69 -0.94 18.81 12.54
C ILE A 69 -1.62 19.36 11.28
N PRO A 70 -1.23 20.54 10.78
CA PRO A 70 -1.73 21.08 9.53
C PRO A 70 -1.34 20.19 8.34
N CYS A 71 -2.34 19.78 7.57
CA CYS A 71 -2.13 18.98 6.36
C CYS A 71 -3.02 19.49 5.22
N ALA A 72 -2.56 20.55 4.55
CA ALA A 72 -3.20 21.02 3.32
C ALA A 72 -3.06 19.97 2.22
N VAL A 73 -4.18 19.67 1.55
CA VAL A 73 -4.24 18.76 0.42
C VAL A 73 -4.97 19.40 -0.76
N ARG A 74 -4.64 18.96 -1.97
CA ARG A 74 -5.39 19.25 -3.19
C ARG A 74 -5.85 17.94 -3.81
N LEU A 75 -7.16 17.81 -4.02
CA LEU A 75 -7.75 16.69 -4.75
C LEU A 75 -8.09 17.13 -6.16
N THR A 76 -7.60 16.39 -7.16
CA THR A 76 -7.96 16.56 -8.57
C THR A 76 -8.56 15.26 -9.07
N VAL A 77 -9.73 15.33 -9.70
CA VAL A 77 -10.45 14.17 -10.23
C VAL A 77 -10.59 14.34 -11.73
N ASP A 78 -9.98 13.42 -12.47
CA ASP A 78 -10.08 13.33 -13.92
C ASP A 78 -10.81 12.04 -14.32
N ALA A 79 -11.15 11.91 -15.60
CA ALA A 79 -11.84 10.71 -16.12
C ALA A 79 -11.06 9.41 -15.82
N ALA A 80 -9.73 9.45 -15.99
CA ALA A 80 -8.85 8.28 -15.85
C ALA A 80 -8.13 8.19 -14.49
N THR A 81 -8.04 9.28 -13.72
CA THR A 81 -7.20 9.32 -12.51
C THR A 81 -7.79 10.16 -11.40
N VAL A 82 -7.50 9.79 -10.16
CA VAL A 82 -7.74 10.59 -8.96
C VAL A 82 -6.38 10.93 -8.35
N SER A 83 -6.08 12.21 -8.21
CA SER A 83 -4.79 12.68 -7.68
C SER A 83 -4.99 13.43 -6.36
N LEU A 84 -4.23 13.04 -5.34
CA LEU A 84 -4.16 13.72 -4.05
C LEU A 84 -2.74 14.27 -3.87
N GLU A 85 -2.63 15.59 -3.71
CA GLU A 85 -1.35 16.28 -3.60
C GLU A 85 -1.22 16.97 -2.24
N THR A 86 -0.08 16.77 -1.60
CA THR A 86 0.37 17.49 -0.40
C THR A 86 1.56 18.38 -0.78
N ASN A 87 2.17 19.09 0.18
CA ASN A 87 3.40 19.85 -0.06
C ASN A 87 4.65 18.95 -0.23
N ARG A 88 4.55 17.63 0.00
CA ARG A 88 5.70 16.71 -0.12
C ARG A 88 5.47 15.56 -1.08
N LEU A 89 4.22 15.16 -1.29
CA LEU A 89 3.86 13.95 -2.01
C LEU A 89 2.76 14.24 -3.04
N ARG A 90 2.85 13.53 -4.16
CA ARG A 90 1.78 13.42 -5.16
C ARG A 90 1.36 11.95 -5.24
N VAL A 91 0.12 11.67 -4.85
CA VAL A 91 -0.52 10.37 -5.00
C VAL A 91 -1.37 10.41 -6.26
N ARG A 92 -1.20 9.44 -7.14
CA ARG A 92 -2.04 9.24 -8.33
C ARG A 92 -2.64 7.84 -8.26
N VAL A 93 -3.95 7.78 -8.28
CA VAL A 93 -4.73 6.54 -8.43
C VAL A 93 -5.27 6.51 -9.86
N THR A 94 -4.75 5.60 -10.68
CA THR A 94 -5.33 5.28 -11.99
C THR A 94 -6.60 4.47 -11.77
N ARG A 95 -7.69 4.86 -12.43
CA ARG A 95 -9.00 4.23 -12.25
C ARG A 95 -9.10 2.89 -12.95
N PHE A 96 -8.62 2.77 -14.18
CA PHE A 96 -8.59 1.52 -14.93
C PHE A 96 -7.40 1.50 -15.91
N PRO A 97 -6.55 0.45 -15.92
CA PRO A 97 -6.46 -0.58 -14.87
C PRO A 97 -6.04 0.07 -13.53
N PHE A 98 -6.66 -0.36 -12.42
CA PHE A 98 -6.42 0.20 -11.10
C PHE A 98 -4.94 0.13 -10.73
N ALA A 99 -4.31 1.29 -10.50
CA ALA A 99 -2.91 1.35 -10.09
C ALA A 99 -2.67 2.56 -9.17
N ILE A 100 -1.64 2.47 -8.34
CA ILE A 100 -1.23 3.53 -7.43
C ILE A 100 0.22 3.91 -7.74
N ALA A 101 0.45 5.20 -7.91
CA ALA A 101 1.78 5.80 -7.94
C ALA A 101 1.87 6.88 -6.87
N ILE A 102 2.98 6.89 -6.12
CA ILE A 102 3.30 7.94 -5.16
C ILE A 102 4.67 8.48 -5.50
N ASP A 103 4.74 9.79 -5.66
CA ASP A 103 5.94 10.54 -6.01
C ASP A 103 6.24 11.62 -4.98
N ARG A 104 7.52 11.89 -4.77
CA ARG A 104 7.95 13.16 -4.18
C ARG A 104 7.88 14.25 -5.23
N HIS A 105 7.84 15.51 -4.80
CA HIS A 105 7.86 16.66 -5.73
C HIS A 105 9.14 16.80 -6.55
N ASP A 106 10.24 16.18 -6.10
CA ASP A 106 11.48 16.08 -6.89
C ASP A 106 11.39 15.04 -8.03
N GLY A 107 10.25 14.37 -8.18
CA GLY A 107 10.00 13.35 -9.20
C GLY A 107 10.47 11.94 -8.81
N SER A 108 11.12 11.78 -7.65
CA SER A 108 11.56 10.45 -7.20
C SER A 108 10.37 9.58 -6.77
N PRO A 109 10.32 8.30 -7.22
CA PRO A 109 9.25 7.41 -6.83
C PRO A 109 9.36 7.01 -5.36
N VAL A 110 8.21 6.98 -4.69
CA VAL A 110 8.05 6.34 -3.37
C VAL A 110 7.42 4.96 -3.54
N LEU A 111 6.38 4.90 -4.37
CA LEU A 111 5.64 3.69 -4.67
C LEU A 111 5.23 3.69 -6.15
N ARG A 112 5.35 2.52 -6.77
CA ARG A 112 4.76 2.18 -8.05
C ARG A 112 4.13 0.81 -7.91
N THR A 113 2.89 0.66 -8.33
CA THR A 113 2.26 -0.66 -8.47
C THR A 113 3.09 -1.56 -9.39
N ALA A 114 3.30 -2.80 -8.96
CA ALA A 114 3.89 -3.83 -9.81
C ALA A 114 2.89 -4.32 -10.86
N THR A 115 3.40 -4.75 -12.00
CA THR A 115 2.63 -5.43 -13.04
C THR A 115 2.99 -6.92 -13.07
N GLY A 116 1.97 -7.78 -13.14
CA GLY A 116 2.11 -9.22 -13.30
C GLY A 116 2.24 -9.64 -14.76
N GLU A 117 2.07 -10.94 -15.01
CA GLU A 117 2.01 -11.49 -16.36
C GLU A 117 0.87 -10.84 -17.16
N GLY A 118 1.09 -10.64 -18.47
CA GLY A 118 0.12 -9.97 -19.34
C GLY A 118 -0.11 -8.49 -19.05
N GLY A 119 0.71 -7.86 -18.19
CA GLY A 119 0.57 -6.44 -17.83
C GLY A 119 -0.54 -6.14 -16.82
N ALA A 120 -1.10 -7.17 -16.18
CA ALA A 120 -2.12 -7.01 -15.16
C ALA A 120 -1.58 -6.22 -13.96
N SER A 121 -2.34 -5.25 -13.49
CA SER A 121 -1.96 -4.48 -12.29
C SER A 121 -2.07 -5.33 -11.03
N LEU A 122 -1.04 -5.31 -10.18
CA LEU A 122 -1.00 -6.01 -8.89
C LEU A 122 -1.17 -5.03 -7.71
N ALA A 123 -1.92 -3.95 -7.91
CA ALA A 123 -2.16 -2.93 -6.89
C ALA A 123 -2.81 -3.51 -5.63
N TYR A 124 -3.82 -4.36 -5.82
CA TYR A 124 -4.55 -5.03 -4.75
C TYR A 124 -5.24 -6.27 -5.30
N ALA A 125 -5.19 -7.36 -4.54
CA ALA A 125 -5.84 -8.61 -4.87
C ALA A 125 -6.32 -9.32 -3.61
N THR A 126 -7.38 -10.12 -3.71
CA THR A 126 -7.93 -10.88 -2.57
C THR A 126 -8.10 -12.36 -2.88
N LEU A 127 -8.01 -13.19 -1.84
CA LEU A 127 -8.32 -14.61 -1.84
C LEU A 127 -8.89 -14.98 -0.48
N ASN A 128 -10.21 -15.13 -0.39
CA ASN A 128 -10.93 -15.31 0.87
C ASN A 128 -10.60 -14.19 1.86
N ASP A 129 -9.93 -14.51 2.98
CA ASP A 129 -9.51 -13.55 4.01
C ASP A 129 -8.04 -13.13 3.88
N ALA A 130 -7.38 -13.54 2.79
CA ALA A 130 -6.05 -13.06 2.42
C ALA A 130 -6.15 -11.93 1.40
N PHE A 131 -5.17 -11.03 1.45
CA PHE A 131 -4.96 -10.02 0.43
C PHE A 131 -3.49 -9.95 0.03
N LEU A 132 -3.26 -9.39 -1.16
CA LEU A 132 -1.93 -9.16 -1.71
C LEU A 132 -1.84 -7.73 -2.23
N VAL A 133 -0.70 -7.11 -1.97
CA VAL A 133 -0.28 -5.85 -2.58
C VAL A 133 1.14 -6.04 -3.12
N ALA A 134 1.40 -5.53 -4.31
CA ALA A 134 2.73 -5.61 -4.90
C ALA A 134 3.17 -4.25 -5.45
N ARG A 135 4.43 -3.91 -5.17
CA ARG A 135 5.10 -2.72 -5.68
C ARG A 135 6.31 -3.10 -6.52
N THR A 136 6.64 -2.25 -7.48
CA THR A 136 7.90 -2.35 -8.20
C THR A 136 9.05 -2.12 -7.22
N LEU A 137 10.13 -2.87 -7.45
CA LEU A 137 11.40 -2.77 -6.76
C LEU A 137 12.48 -2.55 -7.81
N ALA A 138 13.21 -1.45 -7.71
CA ALA A 138 14.31 -1.14 -8.61
C ALA A 138 15.53 -2.04 -8.32
N ALA A 139 16.51 -2.09 -9.23
CA ALA A 139 17.70 -2.92 -9.06
C ALA A 139 18.58 -2.43 -7.89
N GLU A 140 18.58 -1.13 -7.67
CA GLU A 140 19.30 -0.39 -6.62
C GLU A 140 18.57 -0.34 -5.28
N ASP A 141 17.28 -0.69 -5.24
CA ASP A 141 16.51 -0.68 -3.99
C ASP A 141 17.08 -1.70 -2.99
N THR A 142 17.12 -1.32 -1.73
CA THR A 142 17.45 -2.17 -0.58
C THR A 142 16.24 -2.27 0.34
N ILE A 143 15.93 -3.46 0.86
CA ILE A 143 14.85 -3.62 1.85
C ILE A 143 15.46 -3.88 3.22
N LEU A 144 15.15 -3.02 4.18
CA LEU A 144 15.66 -3.08 5.55
C LEU A 144 14.50 -3.19 6.56
N GLY A 145 14.80 -3.54 7.82
CA GLY A 145 13.82 -3.59 8.91
C GLY A 145 13.12 -4.94 9.03
N LEU A 146 11.78 -4.93 9.11
CA LEU A 146 10.89 -6.07 9.42
C LEU A 146 11.03 -6.62 10.86
N GLY A 147 11.51 -5.77 11.78
CA GLY A 147 11.73 -6.12 13.18
C GLY A 147 12.95 -7.03 13.37
N GLN A 148 12.92 -7.86 14.43
CA GLN A 148 14.01 -8.78 14.73
C GLN A 148 13.89 -10.05 13.88
N LYS A 149 14.76 -10.18 12.87
CA LYS A 149 14.85 -11.35 11.97
C LYS A 149 16.30 -11.70 11.69
N ALA A 150 16.63 -12.98 11.68
CA ALA A 150 17.97 -13.49 11.41
C ALA A 150 18.42 -13.33 9.93
N GLY A 151 19.72 -13.59 9.69
CA GLY A 151 20.39 -13.52 8.38
C GLY A 151 20.78 -12.11 7.95
N ALA A 152 21.17 -11.94 6.68
CA ALA A 152 21.67 -10.68 6.14
C ALA A 152 20.73 -9.48 6.37
N LEU A 153 21.33 -8.29 6.50
CA LEU A 153 20.60 -7.05 6.75
C LEU A 153 19.70 -6.67 5.57
N ASP A 154 20.20 -6.80 4.34
CA ASP A 154 19.37 -6.66 3.13
C ASP A 154 18.39 -7.84 3.02
N ARG A 155 17.12 -7.48 2.90
CA ARG A 155 15.97 -8.38 2.85
C ARG A 155 15.47 -8.57 1.41
N LYS A 156 16.06 -7.88 0.43
CA LYS A 156 15.71 -8.02 -1.00
C LYS A 156 15.87 -9.47 -1.47
N GLY A 157 14.91 -9.94 -2.26
CA GLY A 157 14.88 -11.30 -2.80
C GLY A 157 14.57 -12.39 -1.76
N ARG A 158 14.30 -12.02 -0.51
CA ARG A 158 14.03 -12.96 0.59
C ARG A 158 12.57 -12.87 1.02
N ARG A 159 12.11 -13.89 1.75
CA ARG A 159 10.75 -13.97 2.26
C ARG A 159 10.75 -14.13 3.78
N PHE A 160 9.85 -13.39 4.42
CA PHE A 160 9.69 -13.38 5.86
C PHE A 160 8.24 -13.64 6.24
N LEU A 161 8.04 -14.38 7.33
CA LEU A 161 6.74 -14.55 7.98
C LEU A 161 6.71 -13.70 9.25
N MET A 162 5.65 -12.93 9.42
CA MET A 162 5.38 -12.15 10.63
C MET A 162 4.52 -12.95 11.60
N TRP A 163 5.11 -14.00 12.18
CA TRP A 163 4.50 -14.80 13.23
C TRP A 163 5.40 -14.73 14.46
N ASN A 164 4.82 -14.32 15.59
CA ASN A 164 5.56 -14.28 16.85
C ASN A 164 5.78 -15.72 17.32
N THR A 165 7.01 -16.19 17.20
CA THR A 165 7.45 -17.51 17.66
C THR A 165 8.32 -17.36 18.88
N ASP A 166 8.08 -18.18 19.90
CA ASP A 166 9.08 -18.41 20.93
C ASP A 166 10.13 -19.40 20.39
N ILE A 167 11.36 -18.92 20.23
CA ILE A 167 12.48 -19.72 19.73
C ILE A 167 13.43 -19.95 20.91
N LEU A 168 13.47 -21.17 21.43
CA LEU A 168 14.20 -21.55 22.65
C LEU A 168 15.74 -21.38 22.52
N ALA A 169 16.29 -21.28 21.31
CA ALA A 169 17.67 -20.85 21.06
C ALA A 169 17.84 -20.33 19.62
N GLN A 170 18.24 -19.06 19.43
CA GLN A 170 18.63 -18.55 18.12
C GLN A 170 20.08 -18.96 17.83
N THR A 171 20.29 -20.01 17.04
CA THR A 171 21.62 -20.32 16.52
C THR A 171 21.92 -19.43 15.32
N SER A 172 22.91 -18.56 15.44
CA SER A 172 23.48 -17.84 14.31
C SER A 172 24.55 -18.74 13.69
N ASP A 173 24.17 -19.53 12.69
CA ASP A 173 25.13 -20.29 11.90
C ASP A 173 26.00 -19.29 11.14
N ARG A 174 27.32 -19.41 11.35
CA ARG A 174 28.38 -18.55 10.79
C ARG A 174 28.63 -18.88 9.32
#